data_AF-A0A258A8Y2-F1
#
_entry.id   AF-A0A258A8Y2-F1
#
_cell.length_a   1.000
_cell.length_b   1.000
_cell.length_c   1.000
_cell.angle_alpha   90.00
_cell.angle_beta   90.00
_cell.angle_gamma   90.00
#
_symmetry.space_group_name_H-M   'P 1'
#
loop_
_entity.id
_entity.type
_entity.pdbx_description
1 polymer ?
#
loop_
_entity_poly.entity_id
_entity_poly.type
_entity_poly.pdbx_seq_one_letter_code
_entity_poly.pdbx_strand_id
1 'polypeptide(L)'
;MNADLRQLKRTASFTTPLGQDVLALTQFEASEGLSELFTFQVDARSTTENADLQSIMSQKCSITMTLKNGSERIFNGTLVDAQWVGKEHDLHHYRFTLRPWLWLLSQRADCRIFKNKTAIEIIQQIFAKEESASFEDRTSDRLNPIDYCVQYRETDLDFVLRLMEQYGIYYYFKHVEGDHKLVLSDSRSSHDPVQAAAQPTFAGAGTAYPVMPPGSRMPRHIEHVTHWST
;
A
#
# COMPACT_ATOMS: atom_id res chain seq x y z
N MET A 1 -5.68 -34.64 -3.02
CA MET A 1 -6.70 -33.78 -2.38
C MET A 1 -6.54 -32.41 -3.00
N ASN A 2 -7.54 -31.89 -3.72
CA ASN A 2 -7.45 -30.54 -4.28
C ASN A 2 -7.42 -29.53 -3.14
N ALA A 3 -6.41 -28.66 -3.12
CA ALA A 3 -6.34 -27.58 -2.14
C ALA A 3 -7.45 -26.57 -2.42
N ASP A 4 -8.27 -26.26 -1.41
CA ASP A 4 -9.29 -25.22 -1.53
C ASP A 4 -8.62 -23.83 -1.44
N LEU A 5 -8.53 -23.14 -2.58
CA LEU A 5 -7.95 -21.81 -2.69
C LEU A 5 -8.97 -20.68 -2.44
N ARG A 6 -10.23 -21.01 -2.14
CA ARG A 6 -11.26 -20.00 -1.87
C ARG A 6 -10.87 -19.12 -0.69
N GLN A 7 -10.96 -17.81 -0.89
CA GLN A 7 -10.63 -16.80 0.12
C GLN A 7 -11.85 -16.26 0.87
N LEU A 8 -13.06 -16.67 0.45
CA LEU A 8 -14.31 -16.34 1.13
C LEU A 8 -14.29 -16.85 2.58
N LYS A 9 -14.54 -15.95 3.54
CA LYS A 9 -14.49 -16.19 5.00
C LYS A 9 -13.09 -16.33 5.62
N ARG A 10 -12.02 -16.01 4.89
CA ARG A 10 -10.68 -15.84 5.45
C ARG A 10 -10.55 -14.50 6.16
N THR A 11 -9.60 -14.44 7.08
CA THR A 11 -9.17 -13.25 7.84
C THR A 11 -8.68 -12.16 6.90
N ALA A 12 -8.00 -12.57 5.82
CA ALA A 12 -7.56 -11.66 4.78
C ALA A 12 -7.68 -12.31 3.40
N SER A 13 -7.99 -11.49 2.40
CA SER A 13 -8.09 -11.89 1.00
C SER A 13 -7.23 -11.00 0.12
N PHE A 14 -6.66 -11.59 -0.92
CA PHE A 14 -5.89 -10.87 -1.93
C PHE A 14 -6.68 -10.75 -3.23
N THR A 15 -6.97 -9.52 -3.62
CA THR A 15 -7.71 -9.17 -4.82
C THR A 15 -6.74 -8.63 -5.87
N THR A 16 -6.69 -9.31 -7.02
CA THR A 16 -5.85 -8.95 -8.16
C THR A 16 -6.67 -8.88 -9.46
N PRO A 17 -6.17 -8.20 -10.50
CA PRO A 17 -6.84 -8.17 -11.80
C PRO A 17 -6.95 -9.53 -12.50
N LEU A 18 -6.17 -10.56 -12.10
CA LEU A 18 -6.28 -11.91 -12.65
C LEU A 18 -7.61 -12.61 -12.32
N GLY A 19 -8.36 -12.06 -11.36
CA GLY A 19 -9.64 -12.59 -10.94
C GLY A 19 -9.63 -13.16 -9.53
N GLN A 20 -10.83 -13.53 -9.08
CA GLN A 20 -11.04 -14.03 -7.73
C GLN A 20 -10.46 -15.44 -7.57
N ASP A 21 -9.84 -15.70 -6.41
CA ASP A 21 -9.29 -17.00 -5.99
C ASP A 21 -8.21 -17.62 -6.91
N VAL A 22 -7.67 -16.84 -7.86
CA VAL A 22 -6.51 -17.27 -8.68
C VAL A 22 -5.22 -17.25 -7.86
N LEU A 23 -5.05 -16.24 -7.01
CA LEU A 23 -3.92 -16.06 -6.10
C LEU A 23 -4.46 -15.99 -4.68
N ALA A 24 -4.33 -17.09 -3.94
CA ALA A 24 -4.78 -17.17 -2.56
C ALA A 24 -3.71 -16.67 -1.59
N LEU A 25 -4.05 -15.67 -0.77
CA LEU A 25 -3.15 -15.11 0.23
C LEU A 25 -2.68 -16.17 1.23
N THR A 26 -1.39 -16.13 1.58
CA THR A 26 -0.81 -16.99 2.61
C THR A 26 -0.07 -16.23 3.70
N GLN A 27 0.67 -15.19 3.34
CA GLN A 27 1.34 -14.31 4.29
C GLN A 27 1.29 -12.87 3.77
N PHE A 28 1.10 -11.95 4.69
CA PHE A 28 1.04 -10.51 4.43
C PHE A 28 1.89 -9.79 5.48
N GLU A 29 2.80 -8.96 5.03
CA GLU A 29 3.62 -8.08 5.85
C GLU A 29 3.51 -6.66 5.32
N ALA A 30 3.17 -5.72 6.20
CA ALA A 30 2.95 -4.33 5.86
C ALA A 30 3.85 -3.42 6.68
N SER A 31 4.57 -2.53 6.00
CA SER A 31 5.35 -1.45 6.60
C SER A 31 4.83 -0.13 6.09
N GLU A 32 4.35 0.72 7.01
CA GLU A 32 3.80 2.05 6.74
C GLU A 32 4.40 3.05 7.73
N GLY A 33 4.59 4.30 7.30
CA GLY A 33 5.10 5.39 8.12
C GLY A 33 4.59 6.74 7.63
N LEU A 34 4.58 7.74 8.51
CA LEU A 34 4.21 9.10 8.13
C LEU A 34 5.29 9.69 7.22
N SER A 35 4.90 10.20 6.06
CA SER A 35 5.83 10.64 5.00
C SER A 35 6.78 9.56 4.48
N GLU A 36 6.40 8.29 4.62
CA GLU A 36 7.15 7.17 4.08
C GLU A 36 6.33 6.44 3.00
N LEU A 37 7.03 5.93 1.99
CA LEU A 37 6.42 5.07 0.98
C LEU A 37 6.18 3.69 1.59
N PHE A 38 4.91 3.32 1.75
CA PHE A 38 4.59 2.00 2.28
C PHE A 38 5.15 0.88 1.39
N THR A 39 5.46 -0.25 2.01
CA THR A 39 5.82 -1.48 1.29
C THR A 39 5.02 -2.63 1.86
N PHE A 40 4.30 -3.32 0.98
CA PHE A 40 3.56 -4.52 1.31
C PHE A 40 4.20 -5.72 0.64
N GLN A 41 4.60 -6.71 1.43
CA GLN A 41 5.07 -8.01 0.97
C GLN A 41 3.91 -9.00 1.06
N VAL A 42 3.56 -9.60 -0.06
CA VAL A 42 2.41 -10.51 -0.19
C VAL A 42 2.90 -11.84 -0.75
N ASP A 43 2.73 -12.90 0.03
CA ASP A 43 2.99 -14.27 -0.40
C ASP A 43 1.65 -14.94 -0.69
N ALA A 44 1.47 -15.44 -1.92
CA ALA A 44 0.23 -16.07 -2.37
C ALA A 44 0.49 -17.38 -3.13
N ARG A 45 -0.53 -18.25 -3.14
CA ARG A 45 -0.49 -19.56 -3.82
C ARG A 45 -1.50 -19.64 -4.94
N SER A 46 -1.12 -20.31 -6.02
CA SER A 46 -2.01 -20.61 -7.15
C SER A 46 -1.92 -22.07 -7.56
N THR A 47 -2.98 -22.61 -8.16
CA THR A 47 -2.93 -23.88 -8.92
C THR A 47 -2.28 -23.71 -10.29
N THR A 48 -2.17 -22.47 -10.78
CA THR A 48 -1.61 -22.17 -12.11
C THR A 48 -0.09 -21.99 -12.01
N GLU A 49 0.65 -22.80 -12.76
CA GLU A 49 2.12 -22.75 -12.80
C GLU A 49 2.66 -21.48 -13.46
N ASN A 50 2.00 -21.03 -14.53
CA ASN A 50 2.42 -19.90 -15.33
C ASN A 50 1.34 -18.82 -15.30
N ALA A 51 1.09 -18.27 -14.11
CA ALA A 51 0.20 -17.12 -13.99
C ALA A 51 0.78 -15.95 -14.80
N ASP A 52 -0.08 -15.22 -15.52
CA ASP A 52 0.36 -14.07 -16.31
C ASP A 52 0.67 -12.88 -15.39
N LEU A 53 1.88 -12.87 -14.83
CA LEU A 53 2.34 -11.81 -13.95
C LEU A 53 2.57 -10.49 -14.70
N GLN A 54 2.77 -10.56 -16.02
CA GLN A 54 3.06 -9.38 -16.83
C GLN A 54 1.82 -8.51 -17.00
N SER A 55 0.63 -9.11 -17.17
CA SER A 55 -0.61 -8.33 -17.31
C SER A 55 -1.04 -7.59 -16.04
N ILE A 56 -0.62 -8.07 -14.86
CA ILE A 56 -0.88 -7.39 -13.58
C ILE A 56 0.19 -6.41 -13.14
N MET A 57 1.32 -6.35 -13.85
CA MET A 57 2.39 -5.42 -13.50
C MET A 57 1.90 -3.97 -13.58
N SER A 58 2.27 -3.16 -12.60
CA SER A 58 1.81 -1.78 -12.44
C SER A 58 0.29 -1.60 -12.27
N GLN A 59 -0.45 -2.68 -12.01
CA GLN A 59 -1.88 -2.61 -11.68
C GLN A 59 -2.10 -2.47 -10.17
N LYS A 60 -3.26 -1.94 -9.79
CA LYS A 60 -3.67 -1.82 -8.39
C LYS A 60 -4.14 -3.17 -7.88
N CYS A 61 -3.58 -3.59 -6.74
CA CYS A 61 -3.98 -4.79 -6.01
C CYS A 61 -4.44 -4.39 -4.60
N SER A 62 -5.37 -5.14 -4.04
CA SER A 62 -5.92 -4.87 -2.70
C SER A 62 -5.84 -6.09 -1.81
N ILE A 63 -5.44 -5.89 -0.56
CA ILE A 63 -5.60 -6.85 0.52
C ILE A 63 -6.75 -6.35 1.38
N THR A 64 -7.78 -7.17 1.56
CA THR A 64 -8.87 -6.86 2.49
C THR A 64 -8.69 -7.72 3.73
N MET A 65 -8.67 -7.09 4.91
CA MET A 65 -8.51 -7.78 6.19
C MET A 65 -9.74 -7.52 7.06
N THR A 66 -10.37 -8.59 7.54
CA THR A 66 -11.52 -8.50 8.46
C THR A 66 -11.04 -8.31 9.90
N LEU A 67 -11.43 -7.20 10.51
CA LEU A 67 -11.12 -6.87 11.89
C LEU A 67 -12.07 -7.57 12.88
N LYS A 68 -11.71 -7.59 14.17
CA LYS A 68 -12.50 -8.25 15.23
C LYS A 68 -13.93 -7.73 15.36
N ASN A 69 -14.15 -6.45 15.06
CA ASN A 69 -15.46 -5.81 15.09
C ASN A 69 -16.32 -6.11 13.84
N GLY A 70 -15.83 -6.95 12.92
CA GLY A 70 -16.50 -7.27 11.65
C GLY A 70 -16.34 -6.20 10.57
N SER A 71 -15.64 -5.09 10.85
CA SER A 71 -15.28 -4.10 9.83
C SER A 71 -14.10 -4.59 8.99
N GLU A 72 -14.01 -4.09 7.76
CA GLU A 72 -12.93 -4.43 6.85
C GLU A 72 -11.91 -3.29 6.79
N ARG A 73 -10.62 -3.64 6.90
CA ARG A 73 -9.51 -2.74 6.60
C ARG A 73 -8.92 -3.13 5.25
N ILE A 74 -8.79 -2.15 4.37
CA ILE A 74 -8.26 -2.34 3.03
C ILE A 74 -6.83 -1.81 2.99
N PHE A 75 -5.94 -2.57 2.36
CA PHE A 75 -4.60 -2.15 1.99
C PHE A 75 -4.48 -2.23 0.48
N ASN A 76 -4.50 -1.08 -0.17
CA ASN A 76 -4.34 -0.98 -1.62
C ASN A 76 -2.94 -0.49 -1.98
N GLY A 77 -2.33 -1.09 -3.00
CA GLY A 77 -1.05 -0.68 -3.54
C GLY A 77 -0.90 -1.05 -5.01
N THR A 78 0.06 -0.42 -5.68
CA THR A 78 0.43 -0.74 -7.05
C THR A 78 1.44 -1.88 -7.05
N LEU A 79 1.26 -2.88 -7.91
CA LEU A 79 2.18 -3.99 -8.05
C LEU A 79 3.46 -3.53 -8.77
N VAL A 80 4.60 -3.63 -8.08
CA VAL A 80 5.90 -3.16 -8.60
C VAL A 80 6.93 -4.26 -8.77
N ASP A 81 6.69 -5.42 -8.17
CA ASP A 81 7.52 -6.61 -8.35
C ASP A 81 6.69 -7.87 -8.11
N ALA A 82 6.91 -8.89 -8.93
CA ALA A 82 6.22 -10.17 -8.86
C ALA A 82 7.22 -11.29 -9.18
N GLN A 83 7.32 -12.26 -8.29
CA GLN A 83 8.31 -13.33 -8.35
C GLN A 83 7.64 -14.69 -8.20
N TRP A 84 8.07 -15.66 -9.00
CA TRP A 84 7.78 -17.07 -8.77
C TRP A 84 8.83 -17.65 -7.82
N VAL A 85 8.40 -18.10 -6.64
CA VAL A 85 9.28 -18.56 -5.57
C VAL A 85 9.55 -20.06 -5.67
N GLY A 86 8.57 -20.83 -6.12
CA GLY A 86 8.71 -22.27 -6.27
C GLY A 86 7.38 -23.02 -6.28
N LYS A 87 7.46 -24.35 -6.18
CA LYS A 87 6.33 -25.26 -6.13
C LYS A 87 6.36 -26.08 -4.85
N GLU A 88 5.21 -26.17 -4.17
CA GLU A 88 5.01 -27.04 -3.01
C GLU A 88 3.79 -27.93 -3.29
N HIS A 89 4.02 -29.23 -3.49
CA HIS A 89 3.00 -30.20 -3.96
C HIS A 89 2.36 -29.75 -5.29
N ASP A 90 1.03 -29.58 -5.33
CA ASP A 90 0.27 -29.15 -6.50
C ASP A 90 0.03 -27.63 -6.56
N LEU A 91 0.72 -26.86 -5.71
CA LEU A 91 0.57 -25.40 -5.63
C LEU A 91 1.87 -24.68 -5.95
N HIS A 92 1.73 -23.55 -6.64
CA HIS A 92 2.81 -22.65 -7.01
C HIS A 92 2.78 -21.43 -6.09
N HIS A 93 3.96 -21.05 -5.59
CA HIS A 93 4.14 -19.95 -4.65
C HIS A 93 4.66 -18.72 -5.39
N TYR A 94 3.97 -17.61 -5.21
CA TYR A 94 4.31 -16.31 -5.75
C TYR A 94 4.50 -15.30 -4.63
N ARG A 95 5.46 -14.40 -4.83
CA ARG A 95 5.71 -13.25 -3.97
C ARG A 95 5.47 -11.97 -4.75
N PHE A 96 4.76 -11.04 -4.14
CA PHE A 96 4.44 -9.74 -4.72
C PHE A 96 4.89 -8.63 -3.79
N THR A 97 5.44 -7.57 -4.37
CA THR A 97 5.72 -6.32 -3.67
C THR A 97 4.74 -5.25 -4.16
N LEU A 98 3.92 -4.73 -3.25
CA LEU A 98 3.07 -3.57 -3.53
C LEU A 98 3.68 -2.31 -2.92
N ARG A 99 3.62 -1.21 -3.67
CA ARG A 99 4.08 0.12 -3.25
C ARG A 99 3.07 1.18 -3.67
N PRO A 100 3.08 2.39 -3.08
CA PRO A 100 2.23 3.46 -3.55
C PRO A 100 2.56 3.85 -4.99
N TRP A 101 1.59 4.38 -5.72
CA TRP A 101 1.82 4.98 -7.04
C TRP A 101 2.92 6.04 -6.99
N LEU A 102 3.06 6.75 -5.87
CA LEU A 102 4.10 7.76 -5.66
C LEU A 102 5.51 7.17 -5.85
N TRP A 103 5.71 5.89 -5.55
CA TRP A 103 6.98 5.21 -5.79
C TRP A 103 7.34 5.14 -7.28
N LEU A 104 6.37 5.10 -8.20
CA LEU A 104 6.65 5.07 -9.65
C LEU A 104 7.44 6.30 -10.11
N LEU A 105 7.31 7.44 -9.41
CA LEU A 105 8.09 8.64 -9.69
C LEU A 105 9.60 8.46 -9.45
N SER A 106 10.01 7.43 -8.70
CA SER A 106 11.44 7.07 -8.54
C SER A 106 12.02 6.41 -9.79
N GLN A 107 11.18 5.92 -10.70
CA GLN A 107 11.59 5.19 -11.90
C GLN A 107 11.93 6.14 -13.07
N ARG A 108 11.77 7.46 -12.90
CA ARG A 108 12.09 8.48 -13.90
C ARG A 108 12.88 9.63 -13.29
N ALA A 109 13.90 10.09 -13.98
CA ALA A 109 14.63 11.31 -13.68
C ALA A 109 14.56 12.29 -14.86
N ASP A 110 14.60 13.59 -14.58
CA ASP A 110 14.47 14.63 -15.60
C ASP A 110 15.23 15.93 -15.22
N CYS A 111 15.28 16.88 -16.15
CA CYS A 111 15.76 18.24 -15.97
C CYS A 111 14.69 19.23 -16.43
N ARG A 112 14.06 19.94 -15.49
CA ARG A 112 12.91 20.82 -15.79
C ARG A 112 12.99 22.14 -15.02
N ILE A 113 12.45 23.19 -15.62
CA ILE A 113 12.38 24.52 -15.03
C ILE A 113 10.90 24.87 -14.79
N PHE A 114 10.60 25.30 -13.58
CA PHE A 114 9.31 25.83 -13.16
C PHE A 114 9.49 27.32 -12.78
N LYS A 115 8.59 28.18 -13.25
CA LYS A 115 8.64 29.63 -12.99
C LYS A 115 7.28 30.11 -12.52
N ASN A 116 7.27 31.02 -11.56
CA ASN A 116 6.07 31.67 -11.02
C ASN A 116 4.98 30.66 -10.64
N LYS A 117 5.37 29.59 -9.94
CA LYS A 117 4.47 28.51 -9.50
C LYS A 117 4.65 28.23 -8.02
N THR A 118 3.58 27.89 -7.32
CA THR A 118 3.68 27.42 -5.93
C THR A 118 4.27 26.01 -5.88
N ALA A 119 4.78 25.59 -4.73
CA ALA A 119 5.31 24.23 -4.57
C ALA A 119 4.25 23.16 -4.87
N ILE A 120 3.01 23.38 -4.42
CA ILE A 120 1.87 22.49 -4.68
C ILE A 120 1.56 22.41 -6.17
N GLU A 121 1.53 23.54 -6.88
CA GLU A 121 1.28 23.54 -8.34
C GLU A 121 2.36 22.76 -9.10
N ILE A 122 3.62 22.85 -8.67
CA ILE A 122 4.72 22.09 -9.25
C ILE A 122 4.52 20.59 -9.00
N ILE A 123 4.21 20.21 -7.75
CA ILE A 123 3.95 18.82 -7.35
C ILE A 123 2.78 18.24 -8.15
N GLN A 124 1.66 18.96 -8.23
CA GLN A 124 0.48 18.57 -9.02
C GLN A 124 0.81 18.39 -10.51
N GLN A 125 1.64 19.26 -11.08
CA GLN A 125 2.08 19.15 -12.47
C GLN A 125 2.92 17.88 -12.72
N ILE A 126 3.67 17.43 -11.72
CA ILE A 126 4.42 16.16 -11.80
C ILE A 126 3.48 14.98 -11.66
N PHE A 127 2.55 15.04 -10.70
CA PHE A 127 1.55 13.99 -10.47
C PHE A 127 0.65 13.77 -11.68
N ALA A 128 0.29 14.83 -12.40
CA ALA A 128 -0.52 14.75 -13.61
C ALA A 128 0.12 13.93 -14.75
N LYS A 129 1.41 13.58 -14.67
CA LYS A 129 2.10 12.72 -15.64
C LYS A 129 1.95 11.24 -15.36
N GLU A 130 1.42 10.88 -14.19
CA GLU A 130 1.23 9.51 -13.75
C GLU A 130 -0.26 9.20 -13.75
N GLU A 131 -0.71 8.34 -14.67
CA GLU A 131 -2.14 8.04 -14.85
C GLU A 131 -2.76 7.38 -13.61
N SER A 132 -1.95 6.65 -12.85
CA SER A 132 -2.38 5.99 -11.62
C SER A 132 -2.48 6.93 -10.41
N ALA A 133 -2.04 8.19 -10.55
CA ALA A 133 -1.97 9.15 -9.47
C ALA A 133 -3.34 9.50 -8.91
N SER A 134 -3.49 9.25 -7.61
CA SER A 134 -4.67 9.60 -6.83
C SER A 134 -4.21 10.34 -5.58
N PHE A 135 -4.61 11.60 -5.46
CA PHE A 135 -4.20 12.45 -4.34
C PHE A 135 -5.27 13.46 -3.93
N GLU A 136 -5.14 13.96 -2.72
CA GLU A 136 -5.99 14.98 -2.12
C GLU A 136 -5.09 16.03 -1.45
N ASP A 137 -5.32 17.29 -1.76
CA ASP A 137 -4.63 18.40 -1.11
C ASP A 137 -5.45 18.92 0.07
N ARG A 138 -4.92 18.77 1.28
CA ARG A 138 -5.51 19.29 2.53
C ARG A 138 -4.59 20.30 3.21
N THR A 139 -3.64 20.87 2.48
CA THR A 139 -2.83 21.96 3.00
C THR A 139 -3.70 23.20 3.23
N SER A 140 -3.43 23.89 4.33
CA SER A 140 -4.14 25.09 4.76
C SER A 140 -3.34 26.35 4.44
N ASP A 141 -2.01 26.25 4.41
CA ASP A 141 -1.11 27.36 4.17
C ASP A 141 -1.11 27.79 2.70
N ARG A 142 -1.24 29.10 2.49
CA ARG A 142 -1.07 29.71 1.17
C ARG A 142 0.41 29.89 0.89
N LEU A 143 0.96 28.99 0.08
CA LEU A 143 2.35 29.06 -0.35
C LEU A 143 2.54 30.18 -1.39
N ASN A 144 3.60 30.97 -1.21
CA ASN A 144 3.98 31.97 -2.18
C ASN A 144 4.52 31.31 -3.47
N PRO A 145 4.25 31.89 -4.65
CA PRO A 145 4.86 31.44 -5.88
C PRO A 145 6.39 31.51 -5.82
N ILE A 146 7.04 30.51 -6.39
CA ILE A 146 8.49 30.43 -6.54
C ILE A 146 8.84 31.05 -7.89
N ASP A 147 9.66 32.10 -7.87
CA ASP A 147 10.08 32.80 -9.10
C ASP A 147 10.80 31.86 -10.08
N TYR A 148 11.68 31.01 -9.55
CA TYR A 148 12.48 30.08 -10.33
C TYR A 148 12.82 28.82 -9.52
N CYS A 149 12.32 27.67 -9.95
CA CYS A 149 12.57 26.36 -9.35
C CYS A 149 13.03 25.38 -10.43
N VAL A 150 14.03 24.55 -10.13
CA VAL A 150 14.62 23.60 -11.08
C VAL A 150 14.65 22.22 -10.46
N GLN A 151 14.18 21.24 -11.24
CA GLN A 151 14.49 19.83 -11.05
C GLN A 151 15.76 19.55 -11.87
N TYR A 152 16.87 19.16 -11.23
CA TYR A 152 18.14 18.97 -11.94
C TYR A 152 18.76 17.62 -11.65
N ARG A 153 18.67 16.70 -12.62
CA ARG A 153 19.30 15.35 -12.56
C ARG A 153 18.91 14.56 -11.31
N GLU A 154 17.69 14.74 -10.82
CA GLU A 154 17.10 14.03 -9.70
C GLU A 154 15.80 13.33 -10.17
N THR A 155 15.37 12.29 -9.45
CA THR A 155 14.13 11.59 -9.80
C THR A 155 12.92 12.51 -9.58
N ASP A 156 11.81 12.23 -10.25
CA ASP A 156 10.56 12.97 -9.99
C ASP A 156 10.14 12.80 -8.52
N LEU A 157 10.40 11.62 -7.92
CA LEU A 157 10.14 11.38 -6.50
C LEU A 157 11.01 12.27 -5.61
N ASP A 158 12.34 12.24 -5.78
CA ASP A 158 13.26 13.00 -4.93
C ASP A 158 12.96 14.50 -4.98
N PHE A 159 12.65 15.02 -6.18
CA PHE A 159 12.28 16.42 -6.35
C PHE A 159 10.99 16.77 -5.61
N VAL A 160 9.97 15.92 -5.71
CA VAL A 160 8.70 16.12 -5.00
C VAL A 160 8.91 16.06 -3.49
N LEU A 161 9.63 15.06 -2.99
CA LEU A 161 9.90 14.91 -1.55
C LEU A 161 10.68 16.09 -0.99
N ARG A 162 11.73 16.53 -1.69
CA ARG A 162 12.51 17.71 -1.30
C ARG A 162 11.66 18.98 -1.26
N LEU A 163 10.76 19.18 -2.22
CA LEU A 163 9.82 20.30 -2.20
C LEU A 163 8.84 20.20 -1.03
N MET A 164 8.28 19.01 -0.78
CA MET A 164 7.38 18.78 0.35
C MET A 164 8.06 19.13 1.68
N GLU A 165 9.26 18.59 1.92
CA GLU A 165 10.06 18.86 3.11
C GLU A 165 10.40 20.35 3.27
N GLN A 166 10.82 21.02 2.18
CA GLN A 166 11.20 22.44 2.20
C GLN A 166 10.02 23.36 2.60
N TYR A 167 8.80 23.00 2.21
CA TYR A 167 7.59 23.78 2.51
C TYR A 167 6.79 23.24 3.69
N GLY A 168 7.33 22.28 4.45
CA GLY A 168 6.66 21.72 5.64
C GLY A 168 5.42 20.87 5.31
N ILE A 169 5.32 20.38 4.08
CA ILE A 169 4.25 19.49 3.65
C ILE A 169 4.70 18.06 3.95
N TYR A 170 3.87 17.32 4.64
CA TYR A 170 4.01 15.89 4.84
C TYR A 170 2.85 15.16 4.18
N TYR A 171 2.92 13.83 4.10
CA TYR A 171 1.88 13.04 3.47
C TYR A 171 1.61 11.72 4.19
N TYR A 172 0.42 11.19 3.95
CA TYR A 172 0.03 9.84 4.33
C TYR A 172 -0.89 9.24 3.26
N PHE A 173 -1.13 7.94 3.34
CA PHE A 173 -1.98 7.23 2.39
C PHE A 173 -3.32 6.84 3.01
N LYS A 174 -4.39 7.10 2.28
CA LYS A 174 -5.73 6.61 2.60
C LYS A 174 -6.10 5.50 1.63
N HIS A 175 -6.22 4.29 2.14
CA HIS A 175 -6.60 3.13 1.36
C HIS A 175 -8.12 3.03 1.30
N VAL A 176 -8.64 2.88 0.09
CA VAL A 176 -10.05 2.62 -0.22
C VAL A 176 -10.12 1.40 -1.13
N GLU A 177 -11.33 0.91 -1.37
CA GLU A 177 -11.49 -0.24 -2.25
C GLU A 177 -11.01 0.10 -3.67
N GLY A 178 -10.04 -0.67 -4.17
CA GLY A 178 -9.47 -0.50 -5.51
C GLY A 178 -8.52 0.69 -5.70
N ASP A 179 -8.31 1.54 -4.69
CA ASP A 179 -7.45 2.71 -4.80
C ASP A 179 -6.75 3.10 -3.49
N HIS A 180 -5.64 3.83 -3.59
CA HIS A 180 -5.01 4.47 -2.44
C HIS A 180 -4.71 5.93 -2.79
N LYS A 181 -5.15 6.84 -1.92
CA LYS A 181 -5.00 8.28 -2.11
C LYS A 181 -3.84 8.80 -1.29
N LEU A 182 -2.95 9.54 -1.92
CA LEU A 182 -1.94 10.34 -1.25
C LEU A 182 -2.60 11.60 -0.69
N VAL A 183 -2.56 11.81 0.62
CA VAL A 183 -3.10 13.03 1.25
C VAL A 183 -1.95 13.94 1.60
N LEU A 184 -1.92 15.14 1.00
CA LEU A 184 -0.97 16.19 1.35
C LEU A 184 -1.49 16.96 2.56
N SER A 185 -0.61 17.26 3.51
CA SER A 185 -0.98 17.83 4.81
C SER A 185 0.13 18.69 5.38
N ASP A 186 -0.25 19.75 6.11
CA ASP A 186 0.66 20.68 6.78
C ASP A 186 0.34 20.86 8.28
N SER A 187 -0.84 20.41 8.71
CA SER A 187 -1.40 20.73 10.02
C SER A 187 -2.17 19.56 10.60
N ARG A 188 -2.33 19.52 11.94
CA ARG A 188 -3.09 18.43 12.59
C ARG A 188 -4.56 18.37 12.14
N SER A 189 -5.13 19.51 11.77
CA SER A 189 -6.51 19.64 11.30
C SER A 189 -6.79 18.91 9.98
N SER A 190 -5.77 18.54 9.21
CA SER A 190 -5.95 17.83 7.93
C SER A 190 -6.26 16.34 8.09
N HIS A 191 -6.06 15.78 9.29
CA HIS A 191 -6.26 14.35 9.58
C HIS A 191 -7.72 14.03 9.87
N ASP A 192 -8.20 12.95 9.27
CA ASP A 192 -9.51 12.38 9.63
C ASP A 192 -9.45 11.85 11.08
N PRO A 193 -10.53 12.00 11.87
CA PRO A 193 -10.59 11.39 13.19
C PRO A 193 -10.46 9.87 13.06
N VAL A 194 -9.50 9.30 13.79
CA VAL A 194 -9.35 7.85 13.85
C VAL A 194 -10.54 7.29 14.63
N GLN A 195 -11.48 6.67 13.92
CA GLN A 195 -12.44 5.78 14.55
C GLN A 195 -11.67 4.54 14.98
N ALA A 196 -11.46 4.38 16.29
CA ALA A 196 -10.78 3.22 16.84
C ALA A 196 -11.58 1.95 16.48
N ALA A 197 -11.17 1.26 15.41
CA ALA A 197 -11.73 -0.03 15.04
C ALA A 197 -11.32 -1.15 16.01
N ALA A 198 -10.30 -0.88 16.84
CA ALA A 198 -9.88 -1.76 17.92
C ALA A 198 -9.79 -0.95 19.21
N GLN A 199 -10.56 -1.34 20.23
CA GLN A 199 -10.17 -1.02 21.60
C GLN A 199 -8.72 -1.50 21.82
N PRO A 200 -7.89 -0.76 22.56
CA PRO A 200 -6.57 -1.23 22.94
C PRO A 200 -6.72 -2.61 23.61
N THR A 201 -6.13 -3.61 22.97
CA THR A 201 -6.25 -5.01 23.34
C THR A 201 -5.64 -5.24 24.72
N PHE A 202 -6.45 -5.18 25.80
CA PHE A 202 -6.39 -6.09 26.96
C PHE A 202 -7.51 -5.79 27.97
N ALA A 203 -8.76 -6.08 27.64
CA ALA A 203 -9.82 -6.29 28.63
C ALA A 203 -11.01 -7.04 27.99
N GLY A 204 -11.03 -8.38 28.09
CA GLY A 204 -12.24 -9.17 27.82
C GLY A 204 -12.13 -10.23 26.73
N ALA A 205 -12.97 -11.26 26.88
CA ALA A 205 -12.77 -12.64 26.45
C ALA A 205 -12.71 -12.88 24.93
N GLY A 206 -11.69 -13.66 24.53
CA GLY A 206 -11.70 -14.51 23.33
C GLY A 206 -11.70 -13.77 22.00
N THR A 207 -10.52 -13.54 21.44
CA THR A 207 -10.36 -13.14 20.04
C THR A 207 -10.81 -14.27 19.10
N ALA A 208 -11.53 -13.95 18.02
CA ALA A 208 -11.77 -14.90 16.92
C ALA A 208 -10.46 -15.40 16.26
N TYR A 209 -9.36 -14.66 16.43
CA TYR A 209 -8.04 -14.99 15.90
C TYR A 209 -6.99 -14.97 17.04
N PRO A 210 -6.32 -16.09 17.36
CA PRO A 210 -5.29 -16.11 18.38
C PRO A 210 -4.05 -15.33 17.92
N VAL A 211 -3.52 -14.44 18.77
CA VAL A 211 -2.18 -13.86 18.55
C VAL A 211 -1.15 -14.93 18.91
N MET A 212 -0.26 -15.25 17.97
CA MET A 212 0.77 -16.28 18.15
C MET A 212 2.16 -15.64 18.19
N PRO A 213 2.91 -15.76 19.30
CA PRO A 213 4.27 -15.25 19.37
C PRO A 213 5.20 -16.02 18.40
N PRO A 214 6.19 -15.34 17.79
CA PRO A 214 7.14 -15.96 16.87
C PRO A 214 7.81 -17.21 17.48
N GLY A 215 7.84 -18.31 16.72
CA GLY A 215 8.49 -19.57 17.13
C GLY A 215 7.57 -20.67 17.68
N SER A 216 6.29 -20.36 17.93
CA SER A 216 5.30 -21.36 18.37
C SER A 216 4.86 -22.24 17.19
N ARG A 217 5.24 -23.53 17.18
CA ARG A 217 4.80 -24.50 16.15
C ARG A 217 3.44 -25.09 16.53
N MET A 218 2.36 -24.64 15.91
CA MET A 218 1.10 -25.40 15.85
C MET A 218 0.85 -25.90 14.42
N PRO A 219 0.27 -27.11 14.26
CA PRO A 219 -0.23 -27.57 12.97
C PRO A 219 -1.35 -26.65 12.48
N ARG A 220 -1.29 -26.31 11.19
CA ARG A 220 -2.12 -25.28 10.52
C ARG A 220 -3.60 -25.69 10.55
N HIS A 221 -4.41 -25.09 11.42
CA HIS A 221 -5.86 -25.26 11.39
C HIS A 221 -6.66 -23.94 11.50
N ILE A 222 -6.00 -22.84 11.87
CA ILE A 222 -6.62 -21.52 12.05
C ILE A 222 -5.64 -20.44 11.58
N GLU A 223 -6.17 -19.43 10.89
CA GLU A 223 -5.45 -18.21 10.52
C GLU A 223 -5.14 -17.37 11.77
N HIS A 224 -3.99 -16.71 11.79
CA HIS A 224 -3.50 -16.00 12.98
C HIS A 224 -2.67 -14.78 12.59
N VAL A 225 -2.59 -13.82 13.52
CA VAL A 225 -1.71 -12.65 13.44
C VAL A 225 -0.52 -12.91 14.34
N THR A 226 0.69 -12.83 13.78
CA THR A 226 1.95 -13.07 14.52
C THR A 226 2.52 -11.79 15.13
N HIS A 227 2.33 -10.66 14.45
CA HIS A 227 2.85 -9.37 14.87
C HIS A 227 1.92 -8.24 14.40
N TRP A 228 1.71 -7.26 15.27
CA TRP A 228 1.03 -6.00 14.95
C TRP A 228 1.69 -4.89 15.76
N SER A 229 2.20 -3.87 15.07
CA SER A 229 2.70 -2.63 15.66
C SER A 229 1.88 -1.47 15.11
N THR A 230 1.61 -0.48 15.96
CA THR A 230 0.95 0.79 15.59
C THR A 230 1.94 1.92 15.66
#